data_AF-A0A0D6AHM8-F1
#
_entry.id   AF-A0A0D6AHM8-F1
#
_cell.length_a   1.000
_cell.length_b   1.000
_cell.length_c   1.000
_cell.angle_alpha   90.00
_cell.angle_beta   90.00
_cell.angle_gamma   90.00
#
_symmetry.space_group_name_H-M   'P 1'
#
loop_
_entity.id
_entity.type
_entity.pdbx_description
1 polymer ?
#
loop_
_entity_poly.entity_id
_entity_poly.type
_entity_poly.pdbx_seq_one_letter_code
_entity_poly.pdbx_strand_id
1 'polypeptide(L)' 'MLLDIQIKNFRCFEDTKIEGFQRVNLIGGKNNSGKTALLEAIYIYHQNHKVFFF' A
#
# COMPACT_ATOMS: atom_id res chain seq x y z
N MET A 1 8.28 -5.90 -10.07
CA MET A 1 6.81 -5.92 -10.24
C MET A 1 6.22 -6.23 -8.87
N LEU A 2 5.37 -5.35 -8.35
CA LEU A 2 4.69 -5.59 -7.06
C LEU A 2 3.59 -6.63 -7.29
N LEU A 3 3.57 -7.71 -6.52
CA LEU A 3 2.52 -8.74 -6.59
C LEU A 3 1.56 -8.62 -5.41
N ASP A 4 2.12 -8.33 -4.24
CA ASP A 4 1.44 -8.14 -2.97
C ASP A 4 2.17 -7.10 -2.11
N ILE A 5 1.45 -6.52 -1.15
CA ILE A 5 2.00 -5.63 -0.13
C ILE A 5 1.29 -5.89 1.21
N GLN A 6 2.07 -6.01 2.27
CA GLN A 6 1.58 -5.95 3.65
C GLN A 6 1.85 -4.55 4.21
N ILE A 7 0.82 -3.91 4.73
CA ILE A 7 0.91 -2.59 5.36
C ILE A 7 0.52 -2.77 6.83
N LYS A 8 1.42 -2.42 7.74
CA LYS A 8 1.20 -2.48 9.19
C LYS A 8 1.48 -1.12 9.82
N ASN A 9 0.64 -0.73 10.77
CA ASN A 9 0.81 0.47 11.58
C ASN A 9 1.11 1.75 10.75
N PHE A 10 0.48 1.89 9.58
CA PHE A 10 0.70 3.01 8.67
C PHE A 10 -0.61 3.76 8.38
N ARG A 11 -0.70 4.97 8.93
CA ARG A 11 -1.88 5.85 8.79
C ARG A 11 -3.17 5.13 9.20
N CYS A 12 -4.07 4.88 8.24
CA CYS A 12 -5.35 4.20 8.46
C CYS A 12 -5.29 2.68 8.32
N PHE A 13 -4.11 2.11 8.06
CA PHE A 13 -3.90 0.67 7.94
C PHE A 13 -3.25 0.14 9.21
N GLU A 14 -4.01 -0.59 10.02
CA GLU A 14 -3.51 -1.29 11.22
C GLU A 14 -2.73 -2.55 10.82
N ASP A 15 -3.41 -3.47 10.13
CA ASP A 15 -2.80 -4.64 9.49
C ASP A 15 -3.60 -4.99 8.23
N THR A 16 -3.05 -4.70 7.04
CA THR A 16 -3.77 -4.87 5.77
C THR A 16 -2.87 -5.51 4.73
N LYS A 17 -3.36 -6.61 4.14
CA LYS A 17 -2.74 -7.27 2.99
C LYS A 17 -3.51 -6.95 1.72
N ILE A 18 -2.79 -6.57 0.67
CA ILE A 18 -3.37 -6.42 -0.67
C ILE A 18 -2.55 -7.30 -1.61
N GLU A 19 -3.25 -8.15 -2.35
CA GLU A 19 -2.66 -9.14 -3.26
C GLU A 19 -3.22 -8.95 -4.68
N GLY A 20 -2.54 -9.56 -5.65
CA GLY A 20 -3.04 -9.64 -7.03
C GLY A 20 -2.78 -8.40 -7.87
N PHE A 21 -1.81 -7.56 -7.50
CA PHE A 21 -1.41 -6.41 -8.30
C PHE A 21 -1.04 -6.82 -9.73
N GLN A 22 -1.63 -6.13 -10.71
CA GLN A 22 -1.34 -6.29 -12.13
C GLN A 22 -0.53 -5.09 -12.66
N ARG A 23 -0.22 -5.10 -13.95
CA ARG A 23 0.41 -3.95 -14.63
C ARG A 23 -0.38 -2.65 -14.45
N VAL A 24 -1.71 -2.74 -14.39
CA VAL A 24 -2.61 -1.61 -14.15
C VAL A 24 -3.61 -2.02 -13.07
N ASN A 25 -3.76 -1.18 -12.04
CA ASN A 25 -4.68 -1.41 -10.93
C ASN A 25 -5.56 -0.17 -10.76
N LEU A 26 -6.88 -0.36 -10.66
CA LEU A 26 -7.84 0.71 -10.37
C LEU A 26 -8.14 0.73 -8.87
N ILE A 27 -7.82 1.83 -8.20
CA ILE A 27 -8.06 2.01 -6.77
C ILE A 27 -9.24 2.98 -6.60
N GLY A 28 -10.44 2.45 -6.31
CA GLY A 28 -11.68 3.22 -6.12
C GLY A 28 -12.06 3.44 -4.66
N GLY A 29 -13.08 4.28 -4.41
CA GLY A 29 -13.69 4.49 -3.09
C GLY A 29 -13.98 5.95 -2.76
N LYS A 30 -14.66 6.23 -1.64
CA LYS A 30 -14.97 7.60 -1.18
C LYS A 30 -13.70 8.39 -0.80
N ASN A 31 -13.75 9.73 -0.85
CA ASN A 31 -12.64 10.54 -0.36
C ASN A 31 -12.27 10.18 1.08
N ASN A 32 -10.99 10.34 1.43
CA ASN A 32 -10.44 10.01 2.75
C ASN A 32 -10.48 8.50 3.12
N SER A 33 -10.81 7.60 2.20
CA SER A 33 -10.86 6.15 2.45
C SER A 33 -9.49 5.43 2.44
N GLY A 34 -8.37 6.16 2.56
CA GLY A 34 -7.03 5.56 2.55
C GLY A 34 -6.37 5.37 1.17
N LYS A 35 -6.93 5.89 0.08
CA LYS A 35 -6.33 5.74 -1.27
C LYS A 35 -4.96 6.38 -1.40
N THR A 36 -4.82 7.63 -0.98
CA THR A 36 -3.52 8.33 -0.98
C THR A 36 -2.54 7.63 -0.04
N ALA A 37 -3.01 7.18 1.14
CA ALA A 37 -2.20 6.41 2.08
C ALA A 37 -1.68 5.11 1.43
N LEU A 38 -2.49 4.40 0.65
CA LEU A 38 -2.04 3.21 -0.08
C LEU A 38 -0.94 3.55 -1.10
N LEU A 39 -1.11 4.62 -1.87
CA LEU A 39 -0.09 5.06 -2.84
C LEU A 39 1.21 5.51 -2.15
N GLU A 40 1.12 6.18 -1.00
CA GLU A 40 2.29 6.56 -0.21
C GLU A 40 3.02 5.34 0.36
N ALA A 41 2.31 4.34 0.87
CA ALA A 41 2.91 3.09 1.33
C ALA A 41 3.67 2.38 0.20
N ILE A 42 3.05 2.28 -0.99
CA ILE A 42 3.69 1.72 -2.19
C ILE A 42 4.91 2.55 -2.60
N TYR A 43 4.80 3.88 -2.55
CA TYR A 43 5.90 4.77 -2.89
C TYR A 43 7.09 4.59 -1.93
N ILE A 44 6.84 4.60 -0.62
CA ILE A 44 7.87 4.38 0.41
C ILE A 44 8.55 3.02 0.23
N TYR A 45 7.77 1.97 -0.01
CA TYR A 45 8.27 0.63 -0.30
C TYR A 45 9.18 0.61 -1.55
N HIS A 46 8.79 1.32 -2.61
CA HIS A 46 9.59 1.42 -3.82
C HIS A 46 10.89 2.23 -3.61
N GLN A 47 10.85 3.29 -2.81
CA GLN A 47 12.02 4.15 -2.57
C GLN A 47 13.06 3.51 -1.64
N ASN A 48 12.66 2.62 -0.72
CA ASN A 48 13.55 2.07 0.29
C ASN A 48 13.59 0.55 0.23
N HIS A 49 14.70 -0.01 -0.28
CA HIS A 49 14.97 -1.45 -0.33
C HIS A 49 14.95 -2.20 1.03
N LYS A 50 14.76 -1.49 2.17
CA LYS A 50 14.62 -2.06 3.53
C LYS A 50 13.81 -1.13 4.43
N VAL A 51 12.48 -1.24 4.44
CA VAL A 51 11.69 -0.83 5.61
C VAL A 51 10.75 -1.96 5.96
N PHE A 52 11.12 -2.71 6.99
CA PHE A 52 10.19 -3.56 7.73
C PHE A 52 9.33 -2.63 8.59
N PHE A 53 8.04 -2.52 8.26
CA PHE A 53 7.06 -2.04 9.21
C PHE A 53 6.69 -3.22 10.10
N PHE A 54 7.07 -3.15 11.37
CA PHE A 54 6.71 -4.12 12.41
C PHE A 54 5.20 -4.11 12.65
#